data_AF-A0A522ASY4-F1
#
_entry.id   AF-A0A522ASY4-F1
#
_cell.length_a   1.000
_cell.length_b   1.000
_cell.length_c   1.000
_cell.angle_alpha   90.00
_cell.angle_beta   90.00
_cell.angle_gamma   90.00
#
_symmetry.space_group_name_H-M   'P 1'
#
loop_
_entity.id
_entity.type
_entity.pdbx_description
1 polymer ?
#
loop_
_entity_poly.entity_id
_entity_poly.type
_entity_poly.pdbx_seq_one_letter_code
_entity_poly.pdbx_strand_id
1 'polypeptide(L)'
;MVSNDIKQQIISEYIKTAAGRAKLAASMIQPLRLRRDYTAVGRKTFLVEQLPDGALPIYDKDPDVTAYVVGEEGENILAIQKPRRVIFPLFEIASNPEIPLTQIKERRFDLIERSQDLAKAQIQAAEDERVFAVLDSIAVSGFDTLPGQTNPDINVVAPISPSVLADAFAEVERHDLRVARIYMNATDYADIRKFGRDILDIESQAVLLKTGLQATLWGAQI
;
A
#
# COMPACT_ATOMS: atom_id res chain seq x y z
N MET A 1 2.10 7.82 -29.26
CA MET A 1 0.78 7.16 -29.14
C MET A 1 0.03 7.40 -30.45
N VAL A 2 -0.45 6.35 -31.12
CA VAL A 2 -1.25 6.50 -32.36
C VAL A 2 -2.60 7.14 -32.01
N SER A 3 -3.01 8.18 -32.74
CA SER A 3 -4.29 8.87 -32.52
C SER A 3 -5.49 7.94 -32.75
N ASN A 4 -6.59 8.21 -32.05
CA ASN A 4 -7.80 7.37 -32.13
C ASN A 4 -8.36 7.26 -33.56
N ASP A 5 -8.22 8.32 -34.37
CA ASP A 5 -8.72 8.35 -35.74
C ASP A 5 -7.98 7.36 -36.65
N ILE A 6 -6.66 7.24 -36.48
CA ILE A 6 -5.83 6.28 -37.24
C ILE A 6 -6.19 4.85 -36.82
N LYS A 7 -6.42 4.60 -35.53
CA LYS A 7 -6.88 3.29 -35.05
C LYS A 7 -8.24 2.92 -35.66
N GLN A 8 -9.18 3.87 -35.73
CA GLN A 8 -10.50 3.64 -36.34
C GLN A 8 -10.41 3.32 -37.84
N GLN A 9 -9.55 4.01 -38.60
CA GLN A 9 -9.35 3.71 -40.01
C GLN A 9 -8.82 2.29 -40.23
N ILE A 10 -7.80 1.90 -39.47
CA ILE A 10 -7.19 0.56 -39.53
C ILE A 10 -8.22 -0.53 -39.16
N ILE A 11 -9.01 -0.31 -38.12
CA ILE A 11 -10.09 -1.24 -37.72
C ILE A 11 -11.15 -1.34 -38.83
N SER A 12 -11.54 -0.22 -39.45
CA SER A 12 -12.53 -0.24 -40.55
C SER A 12 -12.05 -1.02 -41.76
N GLU A 13 -10.74 -1.01 -42.03
CA GLU A 13 -10.14 -1.71 -43.16
C GLU A 13 -10.08 -3.22 -42.90
N TYR A 14 -9.71 -3.63 -41.68
CA TYR A 14 -9.69 -5.04 -41.29
C TYR A 14 -11.09 -5.66 -41.16
N ILE A 15 -12.14 -4.91 -40.86
CA ILE A 15 -13.52 -5.44 -40.77
C ILE A 15 -14.11 -5.82 -42.15
N LYS A 16 -13.65 -5.16 -43.22
CA LYS A 16 -14.19 -5.36 -44.59
C LYS A 16 -13.92 -6.74 -45.17
N THR A 17 -12.85 -7.42 -44.74
CA THR A 17 -12.45 -8.73 -45.29
C THR A 17 -12.59 -9.85 -44.26
N ALA A 18 -12.95 -11.06 -44.70
CA ALA A 18 -13.02 -12.22 -43.80
C ALA A 18 -11.66 -12.55 -43.15
N ALA A 19 -10.57 -12.40 -43.91
CA ALA A 19 -9.21 -12.53 -43.42
C ALA A 19 -8.83 -11.44 -42.40
N GLY A 20 -9.25 -10.19 -42.64
CA GLY A 20 -9.02 -9.08 -41.71
C GLY A 20 -9.80 -9.25 -40.40
N ARG A 21 -11.05 -9.74 -40.45
CA ARG A 21 -11.82 -10.09 -39.24
C ARG A 21 -11.17 -11.22 -38.45
N ALA A 22 -10.64 -12.24 -39.12
CA ALA A 22 -9.91 -13.32 -38.45
C ALA A 22 -8.62 -12.82 -37.78
N LYS A 23 -7.89 -11.89 -38.43
CA LYS A 23 -6.69 -11.28 -37.88
C LYS A 23 -7.00 -10.37 -36.69
N LEU A 24 -8.07 -9.59 -36.78
CA LEU A 24 -8.56 -8.73 -35.70
C LEU A 24 -9.05 -9.55 -34.50
N ALA A 25 -9.80 -10.63 -34.75
CA ALA A 25 -10.20 -11.58 -33.71
C ALA A 25 -8.99 -12.26 -33.05
N ALA A 26 -7.97 -12.64 -33.84
CA ALA A 26 -6.74 -13.23 -33.30
C ALA A 26 -5.97 -12.24 -32.41
N SER A 27 -5.93 -10.96 -32.76
CA SER A 27 -5.29 -9.91 -31.94
C SER A 27 -6.07 -9.53 -30.67
N MET A 28 -7.35 -9.90 -30.59
CA MET A 28 -8.20 -9.65 -29.40
C MET A 28 -8.16 -10.80 -28.39
N ILE A 29 -7.42 -11.87 -28.64
CA ILE A 29 -7.29 -12.98 -27.69
C ILE A 29 -6.36 -12.54 -26.55
N GLN A 30 -6.93 -12.39 -25.36
CA GLN A 30 -6.14 -12.14 -24.16
C GLN A 30 -5.26 -13.36 -23.85
N PRO A 31 -4.00 -13.15 -23.44
CA PRO A 31 -3.15 -14.25 -23.04
C PRO A 31 -3.74 -14.94 -21.80
N LEU A 32 -3.55 -16.26 -21.70
CA LEU A 32 -3.86 -16.98 -20.47
C LEU A 32 -2.98 -16.42 -19.34
N ARG A 33 -3.63 -15.88 -18.32
CA ARG A 33 -2.97 -15.21 -17.20
C ARG A 33 -2.56 -16.25 -16.17
N LEU A 34 -1.26 -16.36 -15.91
CA LEU A 34 -0.72 -17.21 -14.84
C LEU A 34 -0.99 -16.64 -13.44
N ARG A 35 -1.06 -15.32 -13.31
CA ARG A 35 -1.30 -14.62 -12.04
C ARG A 35 -2.14 -13.37 -12.24
N ARG A 36 -2.82 -12.94 -11.17
CA ARG A 36 -3.45 -11.62 -11.10
C ARG A 36 -2.36 -10.55 -11.05
N ASP A 37 -2.60 -9.42 -11.68
CA ASP A 37 -1.67 -8.30 -11.61
C ASP A 37 -1.72 -7.69 -10.20
N TYR A 38 -0.56 -7.21 -9.73
CA TYR A 38 -0.42 -6.64 -8.40
C TYR A 38 -1.08 -5.25 -8.35
N THR A 39 -1.60 -4.89 -7.18
CA THR A 39 -2.18 -3.58 -6.91
C THR A 39 -1.52 -3.01 -5.67
N ALA A 40 -0.86 -1.86 -5.82
CA ALA A 40 -0.14 -1.22 -4.72
C ALA A 40 -1.02 -0.98 -3.47
N VAL A 41 -0.45 -1.30 -2.31
CA VAL A 41 -0.96 -1.08 -0.96
C VAL A 41 -0.15 0.02 -0.26
N GLY A 42 1.15 0.14 -0.54
CA GLY A 42 2.08 1.09 0.07
C GLY A 42 1.59 2.54 -0.01
N ARG A 43 1.12 2.98 -1.17
CA ARG A 43 0.59 4.35 -1.37
C ARG A 43 -0.71 4.64 -0.63
N LYS A 44 -1.38 3.62 -0.11
CA LYS A 44 -2.56 3.78 0.74
C LYS A 44 -2.19 3.81 2.23
N THR A 45 -0.98 3.39 2.58
CA THR A 45 -0.50 3.38 3.97
C THR A 45 -0.05 4.78 4.39
N PHE A 46 0.75 5.44 3.55
CA PHE A 46 1.33 6.74 3.84
C PHE A 46 0.68 7.88 3.05
N LEU A 47 0.88 9.10 3.56
CA LEU A 47 0.60 10.31 2.79
C LEU A 47 1.63 10.40 1.64
N VAL A 48 1.12 10.52 0.42
CA VAL A 48 1.97 10.66 -0.77
C VAL A 48 2.03 12.12 -1.17
N GLU A 49 3.22 12.70 -1.11
CA GLU A 49 3.52 14.04 -1.63
C GLU A 49 4.27 13.92 -2.97
N GLN A 50 3.92 14.78 -3.92
CA GLN A 50 4.65 14.91 -5.19
C GLN A 50 5.73 15.98 -5.02
N LEU A 51 6.98 15.55 -4.89
CA LEU A 51 8.12 16.46 -4.82
C LEU A 51 8.49 16.96 -6.22
N PRO A 52 8.63 18.28 -6.42
CA PRO A 52 9.18 18.84 -7.64
C PRO A 52 10.63 18.39 -7.87
N ASP A 53 11.04 18.31 -9.14
CA ASP A 53 12.40 17.92 -9.51
C ASP A 53 13.44 18.79 -8.80
N GLY A 54 14.35 18.15 -8.05
CA GLY A 54 15.43 18.80 -7.31
C GLY A 54 15.06 19.35 -5.92
N ALA A 55 13.81 19.21 -5.47
CA ALA A 55 13.43 19.54 -4.11
C ALA A 55 13.96 18.49 -3.12
N LEU A 56 14.57 18.95 -2.02
CA LEU A 56 15.02 18.05 -0.96
C LEU A 56 13.84 17.72 -0.03
N PRO A 57 13.55 16.43 0.22
CA PRO A 57 12.48 16.00 1.12
C PRO A 57 12.90 16.16 2.59
N ILE A 58 12.75 17.37 3.11
CA ILE A 58 13.07 17.73 4.49
C ILE A 58 11.78 18.18 5.17
N TYR A 59 11.47 17.56 6.30
CA TYR A 59 10.29 17.87 7.11
C TYR A 59 10.71 18.28 8.51
N ASP A 60 10.14 19.37 9.02
CA ASP A 60 10.34 19.83 10.39
C ASP A 60 9.43 19.03 11.34
N LYS A 61 9.99 18.56 12.45
CA LYS A 61 9.24 17.88 13.53
C LYS A 61 8.76 18.92 14.54
N ASP A 62 7.51 18.81 14.95
CA ASP A 62 6.93 19.66 15.99
C ASP A 62 7.66 19.46 17.33
N PRO A 63 8.09 20.53 18.03
CA PRO A 63 8.73 20.40 19.33
C PRO A 63 7.72 20.01 20.42
N ASP A 64 8.08 19.04 21.26
CA ASP A 64 7.30 18.67 22.44
C ASP A 64 7.50 19.71 23.57
N VAL A 65 6.40 20.27 24.07
CA VAL A 65 6.42 21.34 25.07
C VAL A 65 5.95 20.78 26.42
N THR A 66 6.85 20.73 27.39
CA THR A 66 6.51 20.34 28.76
C THR A 66 6.09 21.56 29.58
N ALA A 67 4.95 21.45 30.26
CA ALA A 67 4.47 22.44 31.20
C ALA A 67 4.83 22.03 32.64
N TYR A 68 5.26 22.99 33.46
CA TYR A 68 5.54 22.79 34.88
C TYR A 68 4.56 23.60 35.72
N VAL A 69 4.09 23.04 36.84
CA VAL A 69 3.32 23.78 37.84
C VAL A 69 4.31 24.53 38.73
N VAL A 70 4.22 25.86 38.74
CA VAL A 70 5.08 26.74 39.55
C VAL A 70 4.27 27.25 40.76
N GLY A 71 4.86 27.23 41.95
CA GLY A 71 4.24 27.75 43.18
C GLY A 71 4.17 29.28 43.21
N GLU A 72 3.42 29.84 44.18
CA GLU A 72 3.09 31.28 44.23
C GLU A 72 4.31 32.23 44.28
N GLU A 73 5.44 31.78 44.83
CA GLU A 73 6.74 32.50 44.82
C GLU A 73 7.83 31.79 43.99
N GLY A 74 7.45 30.83 43.14
CA GLY A 74 8.40 30.08 42.32
C GLY A 74 8.88 30.87 41.10
N GLU A 75 10.17 30.74 40.78
CA GLU A 75 10.72 31.29 39.53
C GLU A 75 10.29 30.42 38.33
N ASN A 76 10.10 31.07 37.18
CA ASN A 76 9.72 30.39 35.95
C ASN A 76 10.84 29.46 35.46
N ILE A 77 10.50 28.22 35.13
CA ILE A 77 11.45 27.24 34.59
C ILE A 77 11.56 27.42 33.08
N LEU A 78 12.77 27.70 32.58
CA LEU A 78 13.03 27.75 31.14
C LEU A 78 13.20 26.34 30.58
N ALA A 79 12.23 25.88 29.81
CA ALA A 79 12.39 24.71 28.95
C ALA A 79 12.85 25.20 27.56
N ILE A 80 14.04 24.76 27.12
CA ILE A 80 14.60 25.12 25.80
C ILE A 80 14.47 23.90 24.88
N GLN A 81 13.55 23.99 23.93
CA GLN A 81 13.33 22.97 22.92
C GLN A 81 14.05 23.34 21.63
N LYS A 82 14.77 22.39 21.05
CA LYS A 82 15.41 22.56 19.74
C LYS A 82 14.56 21.87 18.68
N PRO A 83 14.17 22.58 17.60
CA PRO A 83 13.45 21.96 16.50
C PRO A 83 14.35 20.92 15.81
N ARG A 84 13.74 19.84 15.35
CA ARG A 84 14.43 18.74 14.68
C ARG A 84 13.91 18.59 13.27
N ARG A 85 14.77 18.08 12.39
CA ARG A 85 14.45 17.83 10.99
C ARG A 85 14.58 16.37 10.67
N VAL A 86 13.67 15.86 9.86
CA VAL A 86 13.71 14.52 9.30
C VAL A 86 13.95 14.65 7.80
N ILE A 87 14.91 13.89 7.29
CA ILE A 87 15.20 13.81 5.86
C ILE A 87 14.71 12.45 5.38
N PHE A 88 13.92 12.45 4.31
CA PHE A 88 13.44 11.20 3.71
C PHE A 88 14.34 10.79 2.54
N PRO A 89 15.09 9.67 2.61
CA PRO A 89 15.93 9.26 1.49
C PRO A 89 15.06 8.81 0.31
N LEU A 90 15.25 9.45 -0.84
CA LEU A 90 14.64 9.01 -2.10
C LEU A 90 15.40 7.81 -2.65
N PHE A 91 14.68 6.92 -3.32
CA PHE A 91 15.25 5.77 -4.03
C PHE A 91 14.54 5.59 -5.35
N GLU A 92 15.24 5.01 -6.31
CA GLU A 92 14.75 4.81 -7.67
C GLU A 92 14.41 3.34 -7.87
N ILE A 93 13.25 3.07 -8.49
CA ILE A 93 12.86 1.72 -8.92
C ILE A 93 12.72 1.75 -10.44
N ALA A 94 13.47 0.88 -11.10
CA ALA A 94 13.41 0.71 -12.55
C ALA A 94 13.08 -0.74 -12.91
N SER A 95 12.27 -0.92 -13.96
CA SER A 95 12.02 -2.22 -14.59
C SER A 95 12.30 -2.11 -16.07
N ASN A 96 13.26 -2.89 -16.58
CA ASN A 96 13.63 -2.91 -17.99
C ASN A 96 13.39 -4.31 -18.58
N PRO A 97 12.16 -4.60 -19.06
CA PRO A 97 11.89 -5.88 -19.71
C PRO A 97 12.46 -5.92 -21.13
N GLU A 98 13.42 -6.81 -21.37
CA GLU A 98 13.97 -7.06 -22.71
C GLU A 98 13.12 -8.08 -23.48
N ILE A 99 12.68 -7.72 -24.69
CA ILE A 99 11.80 -8.56 -25.50
C ILE A 99 12.42 -8.74 -26.90
N PRO A 100 12.72 -9.98 -27.32
CA PRO A 100 13.25 -10.23 -28.66
C PRO A 100 12.19 -10.01 -29.74
N LEU A 101 12.60 -9.41 -30.86
CA LEU A 101 11.71 -9.06 -31.97
C LEU A 101 10.99 -10.27 -32.59
N THR A 102 11.61 -11.44 -32.57
CA THR A 102 11.00 -12.69 -33.06
C THR A 102 9.76 -13.06 -32.25
N GLN A 103 9.81 -12.90 -30.93
CA GLN A 103 8.68 -13.20 -30.04
C GLN A 103 7.52 -12.22 -30.24
N ILE A 104 7.81 -10.95 -30.52
CA ILE A 104 6.75 -9.96 -30.82
C ILE A 104 6.00 -10.34 -32.11
N LYS A 105 6.71 -10.89 -33.10
CA LYS A 105 6.11 -11.27 -34.40
C LYS A 105 5.37 -12.61 -34.35
N GLU A 106 5.82 -13.55 -33.52
CA GLU A 106 5.25 -14.89 -33.40
C GLU A 106 3.99 -14.95 -32.52
N ARG A 107 3.87 -14.04 -31.54
CA ARG A 107 2.77 -14.06 -30.57
C ARG A 107 1.52 -13.40 -31.15
N ARG A 108 0.37 -13.95 -30.78
CA ARG A 108 -0.95 -13.50 -31.26
C ARG A 108 -1.55 -12.35 -30.44
N PHE A 109 -0.91 -11.98 -29.32
CA PHE A 109 -1.31 -10.87 -28.46
C PHE A 109 -0.20 -9.83 -28.41
N ASP A 110 -0.54 -8.59 -28.02
CA ASP A 110 0.44 -7.52 -27.87
C ASP A 110 1.38 -7.79 -26.69
N LEU A 111 2.57 -8.32 -26.99
CA LEU A 111 3.59 -8.62 -26.01
C LEU A 111 4.20 -7.36 -25.39
N ILE A 112 4.19 -6.24 -26.11
CA ILE A 112 4.78 -4.97 -25.64
C ILE A 112 3.88 -4.37 -24.57
N GLU A 113 2.59 -4.21 -24.89
CA GLU A 113 1.60 -3.69 -23.94
C GLU A 113 1.54 -4.56 -22.68
N ARG A 114 1.53 -5.89 -22.86
CA ARG A 114 1.52 -6.81 -21.71
C ARG A 114 2.78 -6.70 -20.85
N SER A 115 3.94 -6.52 -21.46
CA SER A 115 5.20 -6.39 -20.71
C SER A 115 5.26 -5.06 -19.96
N GLN A 116 4.70 -3.99 -20.51
CA GLN A 116 4.57 -2.71 -19.81
C GLN A 116 3.66 -2.82 -18.59
N ASP A 117 2.52 -3.51 -18.70
CA ASP A 117 1.61 -3.69 -17.57
C ASP A 117 2.22 -4.57 -16.48
N LEU A 118 2.96 -5.62 -16.86
CA LEU A 118 3.72 -6.44 -15.91
C LEU A 118 4.82 -5.63 -15.23
N ALA A 119 5.56 -4.80 -15.98
CA ALA A 119 6.59 -3.94 -15.42
C ALA A 119 6.01 -2.96 -14.38
N LYS A 120 4.88 -2.32 -14.68
CA LYS A 120 4.16 -1.47 -13.72
C LYS A 120 3.78 -2.24 -12.46
N ALA A 121 3.23 -3.45 -12.60
CA ALA A 121 2.85 -4.28 -11.47
C ALA A 121 4.06 -4.71 -10.62
N GLN A 122 5.21 -5.00 -11.24
CA GLN A 122 6.43 -5.35 -10.51
C GLN A 122 7.04 -4.14 -9.79
N ILE A 123 7.04 -2.96 -10.40
CA ILE A 123 7.49 -1.72 -9.74
C ILE A 123 6.66 -1.46 -8.49
N GLN A 124 5.33 -1.61 -8.58
CA GLN A 124 4.45 -1.48 -7.41
C GLN A 124 4.73 -2.51 -6.32
N ALA A 125 5.01 -3.76 -6.68
CA ALA A 125 5.32 -4.81 -5.71
C ALA A 125 6.66 -4.53 -4.99
N ALA A 126 7.68 -4.08 -5.73
CA ALA A 126 8.97 -3.72 -5.16
C ALA A 126 8.90 -2.47 -4.26
N GLU A 127 8.06 -1.50 -4.64
CA GLU A 127 7.75 -0.32 -3.80
C GLU A 127 7.16 -0.76 -2.46
N ASP A 128 6.17 -1.66 -2.48
CA ASP A 128 5.50 -2.15 -1.28
C ASP A 128 6.40 -3.02 -0.39
N GLU A 129 7.26 -3.87 -0.97
CA GLU A 129 8.27 -4.64 -0.22
C GLU A 129 9.17 -3.70 0.59
N ARG A 130 9.59 -2.58 -0.03
CA ARG A 130 10.42 -1.59 0.66
C ARG A 130 9.65 -0.86 1.75
N VAL A 131 8.39 -0.51 1.52
CA VAL A 131 7.51 0.12 2.52
C VAL A 131 7.37 -0.77 3.76
N PHE A 132 7.12 -2.07 3.58
CA PHE A 132 7.00 -2.99 4.71
C PHE A 132 8.33 -3.21 5.43
N ALA A 133 9.46 -3.27 4.70
CA ALA A 133 10.78 -3.34 5.32
C ALA A 133 11.10 -2.10 6.17
N VAL A 134 10.64 -0.91 5.76
CA VAL A 134 10.78 0.31 6.56
C VAL A 134 9.92 0.22 7.83
N LEU A 135 8.67 -0.22 7.73
CA LEU A 135 7.80 -0.41 8.90
C LEU A 135 8.43 -1.37 9.93
N ASP A 136 8.95 -2.50 9.47
CA ASP A 136 9.66 -3.49 10.31
C ASP A 136 10.91 -2.87 10.97
N SER A 137 11.72 -2.15 10.19
CA SER A 137 12.91 -1.48 10.73
C SER A 137 12.58 -0.44 11.81
N ILE A 138 11.44 0.26 11.68
CA ILE A 138 10.96 1.25 12.65
C ILE A 138 10.46 0.56 13.92
N ALA A 139 9.75 -0.56 13.80
CA ALA A 139 9.31 -1.34 14.95
C ALA A 139 10.50 -1.79 15.81
N VAL A 140 11.54 -2.33 15.17
CA VAL A 140 12.76 -2.84 15.84
C VAL A 140 13.65 -1.71 16.37
N SER A 141 13.90 -0.67 15.58
CA SER A 141 14.90 0.36 15.89
C SER A 141 14.33 1.56 16.63
N GLY A 142 13.00 1.66 16.73
CA GLY A 142 12.32 2.83 17.25
C GLY A 142 12.40 4.04 16.33
N PHE A 143 11.72 5.11 16.74
CA PHE A 143 11.90 6.40 16.09
C PHE A 143 13.19 7.06 16.59
N ASP A 144 13.90 7.73 15.69
CA ASP A 144 14.81 8.83 16.04
C ASP A 144 16.18 8.48 16.64
N THR A 145 16.66 7.22 16.52
CA THR A 145 17.97 6.74 17.04
C THR A 145 18.21 7.01 18.54
N LEU A 146 17.19 7.44 19.29
CA LEU A 146 17.26 7.61 20.72
C LEU A 146 17.12 6.24 21.39
N PRO A 147 18.07 5.81 22.24
CA PRO A 147 17.97 4.53 22.92
C PRO A 147 16.73 4.48 23.80
N GLY A 148 15.91 3.42 23.66
CA GLY A 148 14.79 3.10 24.56
C GLY A 148 13.38 3.35 24.05
N GLN A 149 13.19 3.80 22.79
CA GLN A 149 11.85 3.96 22.18
C GLN A 149 11.54 2.86 21.14
N THR A 150 11.79 1.60 21.48
CA THR A 150 11.41 0.47 20.62
C THR A 150 9.98 0.06 20.93
N ASN A 151 9.17 -0.17 19.90
CA ASN A 151 7.90 -0.88 20.01
C ASN A 151 8.19 -2.34 19.61
N PRO A 152 8.67 -3.19 20.54
CA PRO A 152 9.03 -4.55 20.18
C PRO A 152 7.80 -5.31 19.68
N ASP A 153 8.00 -6.15 18.68
CA ASP A 153 6.95 -7.00 18.16
C ASP A 153 6.37 -7.86 19.28
N ILE A 154 5.05 -7.77 19.46
CA ILE A 154 4.31 -8.60 20.41
C ILE A 154 4.02 -9.92 19.71
N ASN A 155 4.76 -10.97 20.07
CA ASN A 155 4.52 -12.30 19.54
C ASN A 155 3.14 -12.81 19.98
N VAL A 156 2.27 -13.07 19.02
CA VAL A 156 0.95 -13.68 19.24
C VAL A 156 0.99 -15.11 18.71
N VAL A 157 0.56 -16.07 19.54
CA VAL A 157 0.42 -17.47 19.11
C VAL A 157 -0.86 -17.60 18.29
N ALA A 158 -0.76 -18.11 17.07
CA ALA A 158 -1.92 -18.35 16.20
C ALA A 158 -2.92 -19.34 16.83
N PRO A 159 -4.24 -19.17 16.65
CA PRO A 159 -4.89 -18.14 15.83
C PRO A 159 -5.01 -16.78 16.52
N ILE A 160 -5.03 -15.70 15.73
CA ILE A 160 -5.28 -14.35 16.27
C ILE A 160 -6.69 -14.34 16.88
N SER A 161 -6.81 -13.91 18.13
CA SER A 161 -8.10 -13.73 18.81
C SER A 161 -8.55 -12.27 18.77
N PRO A 162 -9.87 -12.02 18.83
CA PRO A 162 -10.39 -10.65 18.93
C PRO A 162 -9.90 -9.89 20.16
N SER A 163 -9.66 -10.56 21.29
CA SER A 163 -9.15 -9.92 22.51
C SER A 163 -7.76 -9.35 22.29
N VAL A 164 -6.87 -10.11 21.65
CA VAL A 164 -5.50 -9.67 21.34
C VAL A 164 -5.52 -8.48 20.38
N LEU A 165 -6.44 -8.49 19.42
CA LEU A 165 -6.57 -7.37 18.48
C LEU A 165 -7.12 -6.11 19.15
N ALA A 166 -8.05 -6.25 20.11
CA ALA A 166 -8.56 -5.13 20.89
C ALA A 166 -7.47 -4.52 21.79
N ASP A 167 -6.64 -5.36 22.42
CA ASP A 167 -5.49 -4.89 23.20
C ASP A 167 -4.49 -4.14 22.31
N ALA A 168 -4.23 -4.63 21.09
CA ALA A 168 -3.38 -3.94 20.12
C ALA A 168 -3.95 -2.56 19.70
N PHE A 169 -5.27 -2.43 19.57
CA PHE A 169 -5.92 -1.14 19.32
C PHE A 169 -5.75 -0.19 20.50
N ALA A 170 -5.92 -0.69 21.73
CA ALA A 170 -5.78 0.12 22.95
C ALA A 170 -4.36 0.68 23.13
N GLU A 171 -3.32 -0.06 22.72
CA GLU A 171 -1.93 0.43 22.76
C GLU A 171 -1.70 1.62 21.82
N VAL A 172 -2.33 1.65 20.64
CA VAL A 172 -2.25 2.79 19.72
C VAL A 172 -3.09 3.96 20.24
N GLU A 173 -4.30 3.69 20.72
CA GLU A 173 -5.25 4.70 21.20
C GLU A 173 -4.80 5.41 22.47
N ARG A 174 -3.90 4.81 23.27
CA ARG A 174 -3.25 5.47 24.42
C ARG A 174 -2.49 6.74 24.04
N HIS A 175 -2.08 6.87 22.78
CA HIS A 175 -1.35 8.03 22.26
C HIS A 175 -2.25 9.05 21.57
N ASP A 176 -3.55 9.07 21.85
CA ASP A 176 -4.56 9.93 21.21
C ASP A 176 -4.67 9.74 19.68
N LEU A 177 -4.24 8.58 19.19
CA LEU A 177 -4.28 8.21 17.78
C LEU A 177 -5.35 7.14 17.55
N ARG A 178 -6.11 7.26 16.45
CA ARG A 178 -7.05 6.19 16.05
C ARG A 178 -6.37 5.22 15.10
N VAL A 179 -6.65 3.93 15.26
CA VAL A 179 -6.20 2.91 14.32
C VAL A 179 -6.91 3.09 12.98
N ALA A 180 -6.16 3.37 11.93
CA ALA A 180 -6.72 3.62 10.60
C ALA A 180 -6.85 2.35 9.75
N ARG A 181 -5.83 1.49 9.78
CA ARG A 181 -5.69 0.33 8.88
C ARG A 181 -5.00 -0.84 9.56
N ILE A 182 -5.40 -2.06 9.19
CA ILE A 182 -4.78 -3.31 9.62
C ILE A 182 -4.17 -3.98 8.38
N TYR A 183 -2.88 -4.30 8.42
CA TYR A 183 -2.22 -5.05 7.36
C TYR A 183 -1.99 -6.50 7.81
N MET A 184 -2.40 -7.46 6.99
CA MET A 184 -2.14 -8.87 7.23
C MET A 184 -2.06 -9.67 5.94
N ASN A 185 -1.45 -10.85 6.04
CA ASN A 185 -1.45 -11.79 4.94
C ASN A 185 -2.87 -12.35 4.70
N ALA A 186 -3.18 -12.70 3.46
CA ALA A 186 -4.43 -13.37 3.10
C ALA A 186 -4.63 -14.72 3.82
N THR A 187 -3.55 -15.41 4.21
CA THR A 187 -3.62 -16.63 5.02
C THR A 187 -4.17 -16.36 6.42
N ASP A 188 -3.69 -15.29 7.05
CA ASP A 188 -4.02 -14.96 8.44
C ASP A 188 -5.39 -14.26 8.52
N TYR A 189 -5.79 -13.59 7.44
CA TYR A 189 -7.14 -13.05 7.27
C TYR A 189 -8.23 -14.11 7.39
N ALA A 190 -7.91 -15.39 7.15
CA ALA A 190 -8.85 -16.49 7.38
C ALA A 190 -9.28 -16.60 8.84
N ASP A 191 -8.46 -16.15 9.80
CA ASP A 191 -8.81 -16.19 11.23
C ASP A 191 -9.82 -15.11 11.60
N ILE A 192 -9.73 -13.91 10.99
CA ILE A 192 -10.74 -12.86 11.19
C ILE A 192 -12.12 -13.30 10.68
N ARG A 193 -12.18 -14.05 9.58
CA ARG A 193 -13.43 -14.62 9.08
C ARG A 193 -14.08 -15.62 10.04
N LYS A 194 -13.30 -16.20 10.97
CA LYS A 194 -13.78 -17.11 12.00
C LYS A 194 -14.21 -16.39 13.28
N PHE A 195 -14.09 -15.06 13.34
CA PHE A 195 -14.53 -14.30 14.52
C PHE A 195 -16.03 -14.50 14.75
N GLY A 196 -16.40 -14.58 16.03
CA GLY A 196 -17.76 -14.88 16.45
C GLY A 196 -18.76 -13.80 16.05
N ARG A 197 -20.03 -14.19 15.95
CA ARG A 197 -21.16 -13.30 15.65
C ARG A 197 -21.27 -12.10 16.58
N ASP A 198 -20.85 -12.21 17.84
CA ASP A 198 -21.00 -11.16 18.84
C ASP A 198 -20.02 -9.99 18.65
N ILE A 199 -18.98 -10.20 17.85
CA ILE A 199 -17.87 -9.25 17.65
C ILE A 199 -18.01 -8.53 16.30
N LEU A 200 -18.75 -9.16 15.37
CA LEU A 200 -19.01 -8.66 14.04
C LEU A 200 -20.42 -8.07 14.03
N ASP A 201 -20.55 -6.77 13.78
CA ASP A 201 -21.87 -6.15 13.62
C ASP A 201 -22.57 -6.70 12.35
N ILE A 202 -23.48 -7.64 12.56
CA ILE A 202 -24.19 -8.38 11.50
C ILE A 202 -25.38 -7.59 10.96
N GLU A 203 -25.90 -6.64 11.75
CA GLU A 203 -27.13 -5.93 11.40
C GLU A 203 -26.87 -4.79 10.42
N SER A 204 -25.71 -4.11 10.53
CA SER A 204 -25.34 -3.04 9.58
C SER A 204 -24.55 -3.51 8.34
N GLN A 205 -24.04 -4.76 8.33
CA GLN A 205 -23.13 -5.27 7.28
C GLN A 205 -23.58 -6.53 6.52
N ALA A 206 -24.90 -6.84 6.49
CA ALA A 206 -25.45 -7.99 5.73
C ALA A 206 -25.04 -8.04 4.24
N VAL A 207 -24.63 -6.92 3.65
CA VAL A 207 -24.12 -6.82 2.26
C VAL A 207 -22.66 -7.26 2.14
N LEU A 208 -21.81 -6.98 3.14
CA LEU A 208 -20.37 -7.33 3.13
C LEU A 208 -20.15 -8.82 3.37
N LEU A 209 -21.05 -9.45 4.14
CA LEU A 209 -21.08 -10.91 4.34
C LEU A 209 -21.42 -11.66 3.04
N LYS A 210 -22.20 -11.07 2.13
CA LYS A 210 -22.50 -11.65 0.80
C LYS A 210 -21.32 -11.56 -0.18
N THR A 211 -20.40 -10.63 0.03
CA THR A 211 -19.16 -10.50 -0.78
C THR A 211 -17.98 -11.30 -0.23
N GLY A 212 -18.11 -11.95 0.93
CA GLY A 212 -17.09 -12.84 1.52
C GLY A 212 -15.80 -12.14 1.96
N LEU A 213 -15.80 -10.80 1.99
CA LEU A 213 -14.68 -9.95 2.38
C LEU A 213 -15.20 -8.91 3.38
N GLN A 214 -14.73 -9.02 4.63
CA GLN A 214 -14.89 -7.99 5.65
C GLN A 214 -13.88 -6.88 5.39
N ALA A 215 -14.38 -5.73 4.92
CA ALA A 215 -13.53 -4.60 4.55
C ALA A 215 -13.14 -3.69 5.74
N THR A 216 -13.83 -3.81 6.87
CA THR A 216 -13.64 -2.94 8.03
C THR A 216 -13.87 -3.67 9.35
N LEU A 217 -13.03 -3.45 10.35
CA LEU A 217 -13.20 -3.91 11.73
C LEU A 217 -12.99 -2.73 12.68
N TRP A 218 -13.97 -2.46 13.55
CA TRP A 218 -13.94 -1.35 14.53
C TRP A 218 -13.54 0.01 13.92
N GLY A 219 -13.98 0.29 12.69
CA GLY A 219 -13.66 1.53 11.97
C GLY A 219 -12.33 1.54 11.21
N ALA A 220 -11.45 0.56 11.43
CA ALA A 220 -10.21 0.38 10.67
C ALA A 220 -10.46 -0.44 9.40
N GLN A 221 -9.79 -0.09 8.29
CA GLN A 221 -9.84 -0.85 7.04
C GLN A 221 -8.85 -2.02 7.07
N ILE A 222 -9.27 -3.21 6.64
CA ILE A 222 -8.42 -4.41 6.51
C ILE A 222 -8.08 -4.66 5.04
#